data_AF-A0A9X2RK29-F1
#
_entry.id   AF-A0A9X2RK29-F1
#
_cell.length_a   1.000
_cell.length_b   1.000
_cell.length_c   1.000
_cell.angle_alpha   90.00
_cell.angle_beta   90.00
_cell.angle_gamma   90.00
#
_symmetry.space_group_name_H-M   'P 1'
#
loop_
_entity.id
_entity.type
_entity.pdbx_description
1 polymer ?
#
loop_
_entity_poly.entity_id
_entity_poly.type
_entity_poly.pdbx_seq_one_letter_code
_entity_poly.pdbx_strand_id
1 'polypeptide(L)'
;MRTGFEKAEFVRRLERVGLDREQAEEHIAVLRDIAADNLVTKRDLARLDDRFISLEQRMTIKFGVMIGGAVGLLAALVKILGG
;
A
#
# COMPACT_ATOMS: atom_id res chain seq x y z
N MET A 1 -4.22 15.27 18.26
CA MET A 1 -3.42 14.02 18.21
C MET A 1 -2.12 14.33 17.49
N ARG A 2 -0.96 14.25 18.16
CA ARG A 2 0.35 14.58 17.56
C ARG A 2 0.82 13.34 16.79
N THR A 3 0.82 13.38 15.46
CA THR A 3 1.04 12.20 14.58
C THR A 3 2.45 12.12 14.00
N GLY A 4 3.44 12.80 14.58
CA GLY A 4 4.81 12.85 14.07
C GLY A 4 5.87 12.69 15.17
N PHE A 5 6.99 12.08 14.81
CA PHE A 5 8.17 11.94 15.69
C PHE A 5 8.81 13.30 15.97
N GLU A 6 8.86 13.72 17.23
CA GLU A 6 9.52 14.96 17.66
C GLU A 6 10.93 14.71 18.20
N LYS A 7 11.94 15.05 17.38
CA LYS A 7 13.38 14.96 17.74
C LYS A 7 13.66 15.59 19.11
N ALA A 8 13.14 16.80 19.35
CA ALA A 8 13.45 17.56 20.56
C ALA A 8 12.90 16.92 21.85
N GLU A 9 11.74 16.27 21.79
CA GLU A 9 11.20 15.55 22.94
C GLU A 9 12.00 14.27 23.22
N PHE A 10 12.41 13.58 22.15
CA PHE A 10 13.21 12.37 22.25
C PHE A 10 14.61 12.64 22.85
N VAL A 11 15.31 13.67 22.38
CA VAL A 11 16.60 14.12 22.96
C VAL A 11 16.45 14.40 24.46
N ARG A 12 15.44 15.21 24.84
CA ARG A 12 15.19 15.54 26.26
C ARG A 12 14.91 14.31 27.13
N ARG A 13 14.36 13.25 26.55
CA ARG A 13 14.07 12.00 27.26
C ARG A 13 15.34 11.18 27.47
N LEU A 14 16.24 11.18 26.49
CA LEU A 14 17.55 10.52 26.58
C LEU A 14 18.48 11.26 27.54
N GLU A 15 18.50 12.59 27.50
CA GLU A 15 19.26 13.42 28.46
C GLU A 15 18.82 13.15 29.91
N ARG A 16 17.52 12.96 30.13
CA ARG A 16 16.96 12.69 31.48
C ARG A 16 17.43 11.37 32.08
N VAL A 17 17.81 10.39 31.25
CA VAL A 17 18.34 9.11 31.72
C VAL A 17 19.87 9.07 31.70
N GLY A 18 20.51 10.23 31.51
CA GLY A 18 21.95 10.41 31.68
C GLY A 18 22.78 10.27 30.40
N LEU A 19 22.15 10.17 29.22
CA LEU A 19 22.89 10.26 27.96
C LEU A 19 23.29 11.72 27.71
N ASP A 20 24.50 11.94 27.21
CA ASP A 20 24.84 13.27 26.71
C ASP A 20 24.08 13.57 25.41
N ARG A 21 24.11 14.83 25.01
CA ARG A 21 23.35 15.29 23.85
C ARG A 21 23.85 14.68 22.53
N GLU A 22 25.16 14.47 22.39
CA GLU A 22 25.74 13.88 21.19
C GLU A 22 25.26 12.44 21.03
N GLN A 23 25.32 11.65 22.10
CA GLN A 23 24.77 10.30 22.17
C GLN A 23 23.27 10.28 21.85
N ALA A 24 22.51 11.22 22.41
CA ALA A 24 21.07 11.30 22.18
C ALA A 24 20.72 11.60 20.71
N GLU A 25 21.53 12.42 20.04
CA GLU A 25 21.36 12.72 18.62
C GLU A 25 21.75 11.55 17.72
N GLU A 26 22.82 10.81 18.06
CA GLU A 26 23.23 9.59 17.35
C GLU A 26 22.16 8.49 17.45
N HIS A 27 21.55 8.30 18.62
CA HIS A 27 20.42 7.37 18.76
C HIS A 27 19.25 7.71 17.82
N ILE A 28 18.99 8.99 17.59
CA ILE A 28 17.92 9.43 16.67
C ILE A 28 18.34 9.20 15.22
N ALA A 29 19.61 9.40 14.88
CA ALA A 29 20.13 9.12 13.55
C ALA A 29 19.97 7.64 13.20
N VAL A 30 20.40 6.73 14.07
CA VAL A 30 20.24 5.28 13.88
C VAL A 30 18.78 4.88 13.76
N LEU A 31 17.90 5.41 14.61
CA LEU A 31 16.46 5.13 14.54
C LEU A 31 15.83 5.65 13.24
N ARG A 32 16.28 6.80 12.74
CA ARG A 32 15.83 7.35 11.45
C ARG A 32 16.26 6.44 10.32
N ASP A 33 17.50 5.93 10.34
CA ASP A 33 18.00 5.05 9.29
C ASP A 33 17.25 3.71 9.29
N ILE A 34 17.05 3.10 10.47
CA ILE A 34 16.23 1.88 10.61
C ILE A 34 14.80 2.11 10.12
N ALA A 35 14.21 3.26 10.46
CA ALA A 35 12.87 3.63 10.02
C ALA A 35 12.80 3.89 8.51
N ALA A 36 13.84 4.48 7.91
CA ALA A 36 13.90 4.71 6.48
C ALA A 36 13.91 3.41 5.68
N ASP A 37 14.62 2.38 6.18
CA ASP A 37 14.77 1.11 5.48
C ASP A 37 13.59 0.15 5.65
N ASN A 38 12.85 0.24 6.78
CA ASN A 38 11.82 -0.75 7.13
C ASN A 38 10.37 -0.24 7.07
N LEU A 39 10.15 1.06 6.86
CA LEU A 39 8.79 1.61 6.79
C LEU A 39 8.28 1.61 5.35
N VAL A 40 7.13 0.95 5.15
CA VAL A 40 6.32 1.13 3.94
C VAL A 40 5.93 2.61 3.84
N THR A 41 6.38 3.28 2.79
CA THR A 41 6.09 4.71 2.62
C THR A 41 4.65 4.90 2.11
N LYS A 42 4.09 6.09 2.29
CA LYS A 42 2.79 6.45 1.67
C LYS A 42 2.81 6.25 0.14
N ARG A 43 3.97 6.44 -0.49
CA ARG A 43 4.15 6.23 -1.92
C ARG A 43 4.05 4.75 -2.29
N ASP A 44 4.55 3.86 -1.44
CA ASP A 44 4.45 2.42 -1.67
C ASP A 44 3.02 1.92 -1.50
N LEU A 45 2.29 2.47 -0.51
CA LEU A 45 0.85 2.22 -0.36
C LEU A 45 0.06 2.71 -1.59
N ALA A 46 0.35 3.91 -2.09
CA ALA A 46 -0.31 4.44 -3.29
C ALA A 46 -0.03 3.56 -4.53
N ARG A 47 1.21 3.09 -4.71
CA ARG A 47 1.55 2.15 -5.78
C ARG A 47 0.82 0.81 -5.66
N LEU A 48 0.60 0.34 -4.44
CA LEU A 48 -0.12 -0.89 -4.18
C LEU A 48 -1.61 -0.72 -4.54
N ASP A 49 -2.19 0.43 -4.19
CA ASP A 49 -3.57 0.81 -4.52
C ASP A 49 -3.78 0.90 -6.05
N ASP A 50 -2.86 1.58 -6.76
CA ASP A 50 -2.87 1.66 -8.23
C ASP A 50 -2.85 0.26 -8.89
N ARG A 51 -2.07 -0.66 -8.32
CA ARG A 51 -2.00 -2.06 -8.81
C ARG A 51 -3.31 -2.80 -8.56
N PHE A 52 -3.94 -2.59 -7.41
CA PHE A 52 -5.24 -3.18 -7.11
C PHE A 52 -6.34 -2.66 -8.04
N ILE A 53 -6.41 -1.34 -8.26
CA ILE A 53 -7.35 -0.73 -9.19
C ILE A 53 -7.15 -1.28 -10.60
N SER A 54 -5.89 -1.38 -11.06
CA SER A 54 -5.59 -1.95 -12.38
C SER A 54 -6.00 -3.43 -12.50
N LEU A 55 -5.78 -4.21 -11.44
CA LEU A 55 -6.16 -5.61 -11.40
C LEU A 55 -7.68 -5.77 -11.43
N GLU A 56 -8.40 -4.99 -10.63
CA GLU A 56 -9.87 -4.95 -10.59
C GLU A 56 -10.44 -4.64 -11.98
N GLN A 57 -9.95 -3.60 -12.64
CA GLN A 57 -10.37 -3.24 -14.01
C GLN A 57 -10.16 -4.39 -14.99
N ARG A 58 -8.98 -5.02 -14.98
CA ARG A 58 -8.69 -6.15 -15.88
C ARG A 58 -9.60 -7.34 -15.60
N MET A 59 -9.89 -7.63 -14.33
CA MET A 59 -10.78 -8.71 -13.95
C MET A 59 -12.22 -8.43 -14.38
N THR A 60 -12.70 -7.20 -14.17
CA THR A 60 -14.03 -6.77 -14.63
C THR A 60 -14.19 -6.93 -16.14
N ILE A 61 -13.19 -6.52 -16.94
CA ILE A 61 -13.21 -6.73 -18.40
C ILE A 61 -13.23 -8.21 -18.75
N LYS A 62 -12.34 -9.01 -18.16
CA LYS A 62 -12.28 -10.46 -18.43
C LYS A 62 -13.59 -11.15 -18.09
N PHE A 63 -14.19 -10.84 -16.93
CA PHE A 63 -15.48 -11.38 -16.54
C PHE A 63 -16.59 -10.93 -17.48
N GLY A 64 -16.63 -9.65 -17.85
CA GLY A 64 -17.58 -9.13 -18.82
C GLY A 64 -17.51 -9.87 -20.17
N VAL A 65 -16.29 -10.09 -20.69
CA VAL A 65 -16.08 -10.85 -21.93
C VAL A 65 -16.48 -12.32 -21.78
N MET A 66 -16.14 -12.97 -20.67
CA MET A 66 -16.52 -14.37 -20.44
C MET A 66 -18.04 -14.54 -20.34
N ILE A 67 -18.72 -13.68 -19.59
CA ILE A 67 -20.18 -13.70 -19.45
C ILE A 67 -20.84 -13.38 -20.80
N GLY A 68 -20.41 -12.30 -21.46
CA GLY A 68 -20.95 -11.91 -22.77
C GLY A 68 -20.73 -12.99 -23.83
N GLY A 69 -19.56 -13.62 -23.85
CA GLY A 69 -19.24 -14.73 -24.74
C GLY A 69 -20.08 -15.97 -24.47
N ALA A 70 -20.26 -16.34 -23.19
CA ALA A 70 -21.11 -17.47 -22.80
C ALA A 70 -22.58 -17.24 -23.20
N VAL A 71 -23.12 -16.06 -22.90
CA VAL A 71 -24.50 -15.70 -23.28
C VAL A 71 -24.65 -15.66 -24.79
N GLY A 72 -23.68 -15.08 -25.52
CA GLY A 72 -23.68 -15.04 -26.98
C GLY A 72 -23.66 -16.42 -27.62
N LEU A 73 -22.83 -17.34 -27.10
CA LEU A 73 -22.80 -18.74 -27.53
C LEU A 73 -24.14 -19.44 -27.28
N LEU A 74 -24.71 -19.29 -26.08
CA LEU A 74 -26.02 -19.86 -25.76
C LEU A 74 -27.11 -19.33 -26.68
N ALA A 75 -27.15 -18.02 -26.95
CA ALA A 75 -28.12 -17.42 -27.86
C ALA A 75 -27.98 -17.97 -29.30
N ALA A 76 -26.75 -18.13 -29.79
CA ALA A 76 -26.50 -18.73 -31.10
C ALA A 76 -26.98 -20.18 -31.17
N LEU A 77 -26.72 -20.98 -30.14
CA LEU A 77 -27.19 -22.37 -30.06
C LEU A 77 -28.72 -22.46 -30.05
N VAL A 78 -29.39 -21.65 -29.23
CA VAL A 78 -30.87 -21.60 -29.18
C VAL A 78 -31.45 -21.22 -30.54
N LYS A 79 -30.85 -20.25 -31.25
CA LYS A 79 -31.30 -19.86 -32.59
C LYS A 79 -31.14 -20.99 -33.62
N ILE A 80 -30.09 -21.78 -33.52
CA ILE A 80 -29.82 -22.91 -34.44
C ILE A 80 -30.71 -24.12 -34.12
N LEU A 81 -30.99 -24.39 -32.84
CA LEU A 81 -31.72 -25.58 -32.39
C LEU A 81 -33.24 -25.38 -32.30
N GLY A 82 -33.70 -24.15 -32.03
CA GLY A 82 -35.12 -23.81 -31.88
C GLY A 82 -35.69 -22.94 -33.00
N GLY A 83 -34.88 -22.63 -34.02
CA GLY A 83 -35.27 -21.91 -35.23
C GLY A 83 -35.48 -22.83 -36.43
#